data_AF-A0A3D3ISD0-F1
#
_entry.id   AF-A0A3D3ISD0-F1
#
_cell.length_a   1.000
_cell.length_b   1.000
_cell.length_c   1.000
_cell.angle_alpha   90.00
_cell.angle_beta   90.00
_cell.angle_gamma   90.00
#
_symmetry.space_group_name_H-M   'P 1'
#
loop_
_entity.id
_entity.type
_entity.pdbx_description
1 polymer ?
#
loop_
_entity_poly.entity_id
_entity_poly.type
_entity_poly.pdbx_seq_one_letter_code
_entity_poly.pdbx_strand_id
1 'polypeptide(L)'
;MPKLRRHIARVKGAGFIFWHARHELYHALLGVAWAWALREVWGEFHVKWLLLSVFGSLLPDFEHLVYFVTYGRKDPYTTKIKQFLKNGQWRMVTVFIENGHKKNTDLSYHNFYVIAFLLLGATVAFLFDWNSWVILFGAMVTHYLFDIFDDIVTLGYINPNWKRWGKGKRKKRA
;
A
#
# COMPACT_ATOMS: atom_id res chain seq x y z
N MET A 1 43.93 -23.99 0.38
CA MET A 1 43.37 -22.63 0.11
C MET A 1 42.02 -22.49 0.79
N PRO A 2 41.92 -21.71 1.87
CA PRO A 2 40.72 -21.62 2.71
C PRO A 2 39.75 -20.53 2.23
N LYS A 3 38.45 -20.80 2.38
CA LYS A 3 37.36 -19.83 2.63
C LYS A 3 37.23 -18.64 1.65
N LEU A 4 36.77 -18.90 0.42
CA LEU A 4 36.25 -17.82 -0.46
C LEU A 4 34.85 -18.11 -1.04
N ARG A 5 34.03 -18.93 -0.36
CA ARG A 5 32.67 -19.30 -0.86
C ARG A 5 31.53 -19.14 0.15
N ARG A 6 31.65 -18.25 1.14
CA ARG A 6 30.55 -17.97 2.10
C ARG A 6 30.34 -16.48 2.40
N HIS A 7 30.58 -15.62 1.41
CA HIS A 7 30.36 -14.17 1.54
C HIS A 7 29.35 -13.58 0.56
N ILE A 8 28.54 -14.40 -0.12
CA ILE A 8 27.23 -13.92 -0.59
C ILE A 8 26.33 -13.93 0.64
N ALA A 9 26.34 -12.80 1.31
CA ALA A 9 25.73 -12.55 2.59
C ALA A 9 24.30 -13.12 2.66
N ARG A 10 24.04 -13.89 3.72
CA ARG A 10 22.72 -13.94 4.35
C ARG A 10 22.36 -12.51 4.76
N VAL A 11 21.95 -11.67 3.83
CA VAL A 11 21.42 -10.34 4.12
C VAL A 11 20.10 -10.58 4.83
N LYS A 12 20.15 -10.49 6.17
CA LYS A 12 19.00 -10.58 7.04
C LYS A 12 17.92 -9.62 6.52
N GLY A 13 16.73 -10.13 6.23
CA GLY A 13 15.61 -9.32 5.75
C GLY A 13 15.56 -9.06 4.24
N ALA A 14 16.50 -9.57 3.42
CA ALA A 14 16.47 -9.36 1.97
C ALA A 14 15.15 -9.82 1.33
N GLY A 15 14.59 -10.96 1.76
CA GLY A 15 13.29 -11.42 1.26
C GLY A 15 12.13 -10.45 1.56
N PHE A 16 12.14 -9.80 2.73
CA PHE A 16 11.17 -8.75 3.06
C PHE A 16 11.36 -7.52 2.17
N ILE A 17 12.61 -7.09 1.96
CA ILE A 17 12.94 -5.96 1.08
C ILE A 17 12.46 -6.22 -0.34
N PHE A 18 12.75 -7.40 -0.91
CA PHE A 18 12.30 -7.73 -2.28
C PHE A 18 10.79 -7.82 -2.41
N TRP A 19 10.11 -8.43 -1.43
CA TRP A 19 8.66 -8.52 -1.42
C TRP A 19 8.01 -7.13 -1.38
N HIS A 20 8.44 -6.28 -0.45
CA HIS A 20 7.91 -4.92 -0.31
C HIS A 20 8.25 -4.08 -1.53
N ALA A 21 9.50 -4.09 -2.00
CA ALA A 21 9.91 -3.36 -3.19
C ALA A 21 9.12 -3.76 -4.43
N ARG A 22 8.76 -5.04 -4.59
CA ARG A 22 7.91 -5.50 -5.68
C ARG A 22 6.49 -4.91 -5.57
N HIS A 23 5.92 -4.87 -4.38
CA HIS A 23 4.59 -4.30 -4.15
C HIS A 23 4.58 -2.79 -4.45
N GLU A 24 5.53 -2.04 -3.90
CA GLU A 24 5.70 -0.60 -4.17
C GLU A 24 5.96 -0.34 -5.66
N LEU A 25 6.70 -1.22 -6.34
CA LEU A 25 6.93 -1.10 -7.78
C LEU A 25 5.63 -1.24 -8.57
N TYR A 26 4.71 -2.13 -8.20
CA TYR A 26 3.42 -2.22 -8.87
C TYR A 26 2.63 -0.91 -8.74
N HIS A 27 2.58 -0.33 -7.54
CA HIS A 27 1.92 0.95 -7.31
C HIS A 27 2.59 2.10 -8.05
N ALA A 28 3.92 2.18 -8.04
CA ALA A 28 4.65 3.15 -8.84
C ALA A 28 4.30 3.04 -10.35
N LEU A 29 4.22 1.81 -10.88
CA LEU A 29 3.82 1.56 -12.27
C LEU A 29 2.36 1.97 -12.55
N LEU A 30 1.45 1.82 -11.58
CA LEU A 30 0.07 2.35 -11.70
C LEU A 30 0.06 3.88 -11.76
N GLY A 31 0.90 4.54 -10.96
CA GLY A 31 1.11 5.98 -11.05
C GLY A 31 1.62 6.41 -12.43
N VAL A 32 2.57 5.66 -13.02
CA VAL A 32 3.04 5.90 -14.40
C VAL A 32 1.90 5.71 -15.41
N ALA A 33 1.14 4.63 -15.30
CA ALA A 33 0.02 4.35 -16.20
C ALA A 33 -1.08 5.43 -16.11
N TRP A 34 -1.35 5.94 -14.90
CA TRP A 34 -2.29 7.03 -14.70
C TRP A 34 -1.80 8.35 -15.32
N ALA A 35 -0.53 8.69 -15.12
CA ALA A 35 0.08 9.87 -15.76
C ALA A 35 0.04 9.76 -17.30
N TRP A 36 0.25 8.55 -17.83
CA TRP A 36 0.12 8.30 -19.26
C TRP A 36 -1.31 8.52 -19.76
N ALA A 37 -2.32 8.01 -19.05
CA ALA A 37 -3.72 8.25 -19.41
C ALA A 37 -4.06 9.75 -19.42
N LEU A 38 -3.60 10.51 -18.42
CA LEU A 38 -3.79 11.95 -18.37
C LEU A 38 -3.05 12.69 -19.50
N ARG A 39 -1.87 12.20 -19.92
CA ARG A 39 -1.16 12.72 -21.09
C ARG A 39 -1.97 12.56 -22.38
N GLU A 40 -2.67 11.45 -22.56
CA GLU A 40 -3.57 11.27 -23.72
C GLU A 40 -4.78 12.21 -23.66
N VAL A 41 -5.34 12.43 -22.46
CA VAL A 41 -6.53 13.28 -22.27
C VAL A 41 -6.21 14.77 -22.45
N TRP A 42 -5.08 15.23 -21.91
CA TRP A 42 -4.70 16.64 -21.96
C TRP A 42 -3.82 17.01 -23.16
N GLY A 43 -3.27 16.02 -23.88
CA GLY A 43 -2.39 16.25 -25.02
C GLY A 43 -1.00 16.79 -24.66
N GLU A 44 -0.64 16.82 -23.38
CA GLU A 44 0.60 17.39 -22.87
C GLU A 44 1.34 16.42 -21.94
N PHE A 45 2.67 16.52 -21.91
CA PHE A 45 3.51 15.75 -21.00
C PHE A 45 4.33 16.69 -20.10
N HIS A 46 4.21 16.49 -18.80
CA HIS A 46 4.99 17.20 -17.79
C HIS A 46 5.64 16.21 -16.84
N VAL A 47 6.97 16.22 -16.74
CA VAL A 47 7.71 15.32 -15.82
C VAL A 47 7.25 15.51 -14.37
N LYS A 48 6.89 16.73 -13.97
CA LYS A 48 6.35 17.01 -12.63
C LYS A 48 5.03 16.25 -12.37
N TRP A 49 4.18 16.11 -13.38
CA TRP A 49 2.92 15.36 -13.27
C TRP A 49 3.16 13.86 -13.17
N LEU A 50 4.14 13.33 -13.91
CA LEU A 50 4.58 11.95 -13.75
C LEU A 50 5.06 11.67 -12.34
N LEU A 51 5.97 12.50 -11.81
CA LEU A 51 6.51 12.33 -10.46
C LEU A 51 5.41 12.47 -9.40
N LEU A 52 4.49 13.42 -9.56
CA LEU A 52 3.36 13.60 -8.67
C LEU A 52 2.41 12.39 -8.69
N SER A 53 2.18 11.81 -9.86
CA SER A 53 1.36 10.61 -10.01
C SER A 53 2.00 9.39 -9.33
N VAL A 54 3.30 9.17 -9.54
CA VAL A 54 4.04 8.09 -8.86
C VAL A 54 4.00 8.30 -7.34
N PHE A 55 4.30 9.51 -6.87
CA PHE A 55 4.22 9.85 -5.45
C PHE A 55 2.81 9.63 -4.89
N GLY A 56 1.78 10.10 -5.61
CA GLY A 56 0.39 9.93 -5.22
C GLY A 56 -0.04 8.47 -5.13
N SER A 57 0.47 7.60 -6.01
CA SER A 57 0.16 6.18 -5.98
C SER A 57 0.85 5.43 -4.83
N LEU A 58 1.99 5.93 -4.33
CA LEU A 58 2.68 5.37 -3.15
C LEU A 58 2.16 5.96 -1.82
N LEU A 59 1.48 7.09 -1.87
CA LEU A 59 1.01 7.79 -0.66
C LEU A 59 0.07 6.95 0.22
N PRO A 60 -0.88 6.17 -0.33
CA PRO A 60 -1.72 5.29 0.48
C PRO A 60 -0.96 4.27 1.33
N ASP A 61 0.17 3.75 0.85
CA ASP A 61 1.00 2.77 1.58
C ASP A 61 1.61 3.36 2.86
N PHE A 62 1.78 4.69 2.91
CA PHE A 62 2.22 5.37 4.12
C PHE A 62 1.27 5.09 5.30
N GLU A 63 0.00 4.80 5.04
CA GLU A 63 -0.94 4.40 6.09
C GLU A 63 -0.46 3.14 6.82
N HIS A 64 0.09 2.15 6.14
CA HIS A 64 0.57 0.92 6.80
C HIS A 64 1.68 1.23 7.82
N LEU A 65 2.57 2.16 7.48
CA LEU A 65 3.61 2.64 8.40
C LEU A 65 2.96 3.37 9.58
N VAL A 66 2.03 4.30 9.31
CA VAL A 66 1.29 5.04 10.34
C VAL A 66 0.56 4.07 11.27
N TYR A 67 -0.15 3.08 10.74
CA TYR A 67 -0.82 2.02 11.51
C TYR A 67 0.17 1.33 12.45
N PHE A 68 1.31 0.87 11.92
CA PHE A 68 2.30 0.11 12.66
C PHE A 68 2.90 0.89 13.85
N VAL A 69 3.08 2.21 13.69
CA VAL A 69 3.70 3.08 14.70
C VAL A 69 2.69 3.76 15.63
N THR A 70 1.44 3.93 15.21
CA THR A 70 0.40 4.66 15.98
C THR A 70 -0.71 3.73 16.51
N TYR A 71 -1.91 3.71 15.91
CA TYR A 71 -3.10 3.04 16.43
C TYR A 71 -3.06 1.52 16.30
N GLY A 72 -2.27 0.97 15.38
CA GLY A 72 -1.99 -0.46 15.26
C GLY A 72 -0.88 -0.95 16.19
N ARG A 73 -0.19 -0.07 16.94
CA ARG A 73 1.00 -0.43 17.74
C ARG A 73 0.81 -1.61 18.69
N LYS A 74 -0.39 -1.77 19.25
CA LYS A 74 -0.78 -2.83 20.20
C LYS A 74 -1.59 -3.97 19.56
N ASP A 75 -1.79 -3.94 18.25
CA ASP A 75 -2.50 -5.03 17.56
C ASP A 75 -1.66 -6.32 17.61
N PRO A 76 -2.26 -7.53 17.74
CA PRO A 76 -1.54 -8.79 17.72
C PRO A 76 -0.69 -8.98 16.47
N TYR A 77 -1.15 -8.51 15.30
CA TYR A 77 -0.38 -8.54 14.06
C TYR A 77 0.93 -7.76 14.22
N THR A 78 0.83 -6.49 14.61
CA THR A 78 1.99 -5.61 14.84
C THR A 78 2.90 -6.11 15.96
N THR A 79 2.32 -6.63 17.04
CA THR A 79 3.06 -7.19 18.17
C THR A 79 3.86 -8.41 17.75
N LYS A 80 3.28 -9.29 16.93
CA LYS A 80 3.95 -10.49 16.43
C LYS A 80 5.11 -10.13 15.50
N ILE A 81 4.94 -9.16 14.61
CA ILE A 81 6.01 -8.65 13.75
C ILE A 81 7.16 -8.11 14.61
N LYS A 82 6.86 -7.29 15.63
CA LYS A 82 7.87 -6.75 16.55
C LYS A 82 8.62 -7.84 17.30
N GLN A 83 7.93 -8.91 17.73
CA GLN A 83 8.58 -10.07 18.36
C GLN A 83 9.54 -10.78 17.39
N PHE A 84 9.10 -11.05 16.15
CA PHE A 84 9.96 -11.67 15.15
C PHE A 84 11.19 -10.81 14.81
N LEU A 85 11.03 -9.49 14.70
CA LEU A 85 12.13 -8.55 14.48
C LEU A 85 13.11 -8.54 15.66
N LYS A 86 12.60 -8.44 16.89
CA LYS A 86 13.43 -8.46 18.13
C LYS A 86 14.26 -9.74 18.24
N ASN A 87 13.70 -10.87 17.81
CA ASN A 87 14.36 -12.17 17.84
C ASN A 87 15.22 -12.45 16.59
N GLY A 88 15.33 -11.50 15.65
CA GLY A 88 16.10 -11.68 14.41
C GLY A 88 15.54 -12.75 13.47
N GLN A 89 14.25 -13.09 13.59
CA GLN A 89 13.56 -14.13 12.81
C GLN A 89 13.07 -13.58 11.47
N TRP A 90 13.97 -13.01 10.66
CA TRP A 90 13.64 -12.29 9.42
C TRP A 90 12.83 -13.10 8.40
N ARG A 91 13.12 -14.39 8.26
CA ARG A 91 12.33 -15.28 7.38
C ARG A 91 10.88 -15.38 7.85
N MET A 92 10.66 -15.46 9.17
CA MET A 92 9.32 -15.49 9.74
C MET A 92 8.61 -14.15 9.58
N VAL A 93 9.34 -13.02 9.67
CA VAL A 93 8.78 -11.70 9.37
C VAL A 93 8.23 -11.66 7.94
N THR A 94 9.04 -12.03 6.95
CA THR A 94 8.63 -12.04 5.54
C THR A 94 7.38 -12.88 5.32
N VAL A 95 7.42 -14.16 5.73
CA VAL A 95 6.30 -15.09 5.54
C VAL A 95 5.05 -14.63 6.29
N PHE A 96 5.21 -14.06 7.49
CA PHE A 96 4.07 -13.58 8.29
C PHE A 96 3.43 -12.34 7.70
N ILE A 97 4.23 -11.40 7.17
CA ILE A 97 3.71 -10.21 6.51
C ILE A 97 3.05 -10.60 5.19
N GLU A 98 3.72 -11.39 4.34
CA GLU A 98 3.18 -11.84 3.06
C GLU A 98 1.82 -12.53 3.22
N ASN A 99 1.67 -13.45 4.18
CA ASN A 99 0.40 -14.15 4.41
C ASN A 99 -0.63 -13.36 5.23
N GLY A 100 -0.18 -12.34 5.97
CA GLY A 100 -0.98 -11.69 7.02
C GLY A 100 -1.38 -10.24 6.72
N HIS A 101 -0.66 -9.53 5.85
CA HIS A 101 -0.91 -8.10 5.60
C HIS A 101 -2.31 -7.87 5.04
N LYS A 102 -2.78 -8.70 4.09
CA LYS A 102 -4.16 -8.68 3.58
C LYS A 102 -5.23 -9.08 4.60
N LYS A 103 -4.84 -9.72 5.71
CA LYS A 103 -5.76 -10.09 6.80
C LYS A 103 -5.80 -9.04 7.91
N ASN A 104 -4.94 -8.02 7.84
CA ASN A 104 -5.06 -6.87 8.70
C ASN A 104 -6.28 -6.05 8.25
N THR A 105 -7.25 -5.88 9.14
CA THR A 105 -8.55 -5.28 8.80
C THR A 105 -8.84 -4.02 9.62
N ASP A 106 -7.81 -3.35 10.09
CA ASP A 106 -7.92 -2.21 10.98
C ASP A 106 -7.24 -0.95 10.41
N LEU A 107 -7.15 -0.85 9.07
CA LEU A 107 -6.63 0.32 8.36
C LEU A 107 -7.77 1.33 8.16
N SER A 108 -7.54 2.57 8.60
CA SER A 108 -8.52 3.65 8.58
C SER A 108 -8.72 4.29 7.21
N TYR A 109 -7.75 4.23 6.28
CA TYR A 109 -7.86 4.85 4.95
C TYR A 109 -8.18 3.85 3.83
N HIS A 110 -7.98 2.55 4.06
CA HIS A 110 -8.36 1.50 3.10
C HIS A 110 -9.86 1.16 3.15
N ASN A 111 -10.70 2.13 2.82
CA ASN A 111 -12.15 1.97 2.78
C ASN A 111 -12.83 2.74 1.65
N PHE A 112 -14.05 2.30 1.30
CA PHE A 112 -14.82 2.90 0.21
C PHE A 112 -15.19 4.37 0.44
N TYR A 113 -15.27 4.84 1.69
CA TYR A 113 -15.53 6.25 1.98
C TYR A 113 -14.36 7.14 1.55
N VAL A 114 -13.12 6.66 1.74
CA VAL A 114 -11.91 7.37 1.30
C VAL A 114 -11.83 7.39 -0.22
N ILE A 115 -12.10 6.27 -0.89
CA ILE A 115 -12.16 6.23 -2.36
C ILE A 115 -13.22 7.19 -2.88
N ALA A 116 -14.42 7.21 -2.29
CA ALA A 116 -15.49 8.12 -2.69
C ALA A 116 -15.10 9.59 -2.51
N PHE A 117 -14.45 9.93 -1.40
CA PHE A 117 -13.92 11.28 -1.16
C PHE A 117 -12.86 11.68 -2.19
N LEU A 118 -11.93 10.77 -2.52
CA LEU A 118 -10.89 11.02 -3.52
C LEU A 118 -11.48 11.18 -4.93
N LEU A 119 -12.45 10.35 -5.30
CA LEU A 119 -13.17 10.47 -6.57
C LEU A 119 -13.89 11.82 -6.66
N LEU A 120 -14.62 12.21 -5.60
CA LEU A 120 -15.27 13.52 -5.55
C LEU A 120 -14.25 14.66 -5.67
N GLY A 121 -13.14 14.58 -4.94
CA GLY A 121 -12.05 15.54 -5.02
C GLY A 121 -11.43 15.62 -6.42
N ALA A 122 -11.21 14.48 -7.08
CA ALA A 122 -10.70 14.41 -8.44
C ALA A 122 -11.67 15.03 -9.44
N THR A 123 -12.97 14.75 -9.32
CA THR A 123 -14.01 15.34 -10.16
C THR A 123 -14.08 16.85 -9.98
N VAL A 124 -14.10 17.35 -8.74
CA VAL A 124 -14.09 18.78 -8.47
C VAL A 124 -12.82 19.41 -9.04
N ALA A 125 -11.66 18.85 -8.78
CA ALA A 125 -10.39 19.33 -9.32
C ALA A 125 -10.40 19.39 -10.86
N PHE A 126 -10.99 18.40 -11.52
CA PHE A 126 -11.11 18.37 -12.97
C PHE A 126 -12.01 19.48 -13.51
N LEU A 127 -13.14 19.76 -12.85
CA LEU A 127 -14.06 20.83 -13.24
C LEU A 127 -13.48 22.25 -13.08
N PHE A 128 -12.46 22.42 -12.24
CA PHE A 128 -11.78 23.70 -12.00
C PHE A 128 -10.37 23.76 -12.62
N ASP A 129 -10.02 22.82 -13.50
CA ASP A 129 -8.71 22.74 -14.17
C ASP A 129 -7.51 22.66 -13.20
N TRP A 130 -7.73 22.09 -12.02
CA TRP A 130 -6.70 21.89 -11.02
C TRP A 130 -5.91 20.59 -11.26
N ASN A 131 -5.13 20.58 -12.35
CA ASN A 131 -4.45 19.38 -12.86
C ASN A 131 -3.67 18.61 -11.79
N SER A 132 -2.94 19.31 -10.89
CA SER A 132 -2.18 18.65 -9.82
C SER A 132 -3.05 17.81 -8.88
N TRP A 133 -4.26 18.26 -8.57
CA TRP A 133 -5.18 17.53 -7.69
C TRP A 133 -5.86 16.37 -8.43
N VAL A 134 -6.17 16.51 -9.73
CA VAL A 134 -6.64 15.40 -10.57
C VAL A 134 -5.60 14.27 -10.61
N ILE A 135 -4.34 14.62 -10.82
CA ILE A 135 -3.23 13.66 -10.84
C ILE A 135 -3.12 12.96 -9.50
N LEU A 136 -3.02 13.71 -8.40
CA LEU A 136 -2.81 13.16 -7.07
C LEU A 136 -3.96 12.24 -6.64
N PHE A 137 -5.21 12.72 -6.72
CA PHE A 137 -6.36 11.94 -6.29
C PHE A 137 -6.61 10.74 -7.19
N GLY A 138 -6.47 10.90 -8.51
CA GLY A 138 -6.59 9.79 -9.45
C GLY A 138 -5.54 8.70 -9.20
N ALA A 139 -4.29 9.06 -8.92
CA ALA A 139 -3.22 8.11 -8.59
C ALA A 139 -3.47 7.33 -7.29
N MET A 140 -4.06 7.98 -6.28
CA MET A 140 -4.48 7.30 -5.04
C MET A 140 -5.67 6.37 -5.29
N VAL A 141 -6.62 6.77 -6.13
CA VAL A 141 -7.74 5.91 -6.51
C VAL A 141 -7.26 4.67 -7.26
N THR A 142 -6.35 4.82 -8.24
CA THR A 142 -5.81 3.66 -8.98
C THR A 142 -5.08 2.68 -8.07
N HIS A 143 -4.32 3.18 -7.09
CA HIS A 143 -3.74 2.36 -6.02
C HIS A 143 -4.82 1.54 -5.29
N TYR A 144 -5.86 2.21 -4.76
CA TYR A 144 -6.88 1.50 -3.98
C TYR A 144 -7.69 0.49 -4.81
N LEU A 145 -7.96 0.81 -6.08
CA LEU A 145 -8.62 -0.12 -6.98
C LEU A 145 -7.77 -1.36 -7.26
N PHE A 146 -6.46 -1.19 -7.42
CA PHE A 146 -5.55 -2.32 -7.56
C PHE A 146 -5.53 -3.17 -6.28
N ASP A 147 -5.50 -2.55 -5.11
CA ASP A 147 -5.47 -3.27 -3.84
C ASP A 147 -6.76 -4.07 -3.58
N ILE A 148 -7.93 -3.54 -3.98
CA ILE A 148 -9.20 -4.28 -3.97
C ILE A 148 -9.16 -5.45 -4.96
N PHE A 149 -8.62 -5.24 -6.15
CA PHE A 149 -8.47 -6.30 -7.14
C PHE A 149 -7.54 -7.42 -6.63
N ASP A 150 -6.41 -7.04 -6.04
CA ASP A 150 -5.46 -7.97 -5.42
C ASP A 150 -6.08 -8.74 -4.26
N ASP A 151 -6.96 -8.12 -3.44
CA ASP A 151 -7.76 -8.84 -2.44
C ASP A 151 -8.65 -9.91 -3.06
N ILE A 152 -9.34 -9.59 -4.17
CA ILE A 152 -10.20 -10.56 -4.85
C ILE A 152 -9.37 -11.74 -5.39
N VAL A 153 -8.22 -11.45 -6.00
CA VAL A 153 -7.34 -12.49 -6.57
C VAL A 153 -6.70 -13.34 -5.49
N THR A 154 -6.25 -12.75 -4.37
CA THR A 154 -5.48 -13.44 -3.34
C THR A 154 -6.34 -14.06 -2.24
N LEU A 155 -7.44 -13.42 -1.85
CA LEU A 155 -8.35 -13.89 -0.80
C LEU A 155 -9.60 -14.58 -1.35
N GLY A 156 -9.97 -14.32 -2.62
CA GLY A 156 -11.24 -14.75 -3.21
C GLY A 156 -12.42 -13.85 -2.82
N TYR A 157 -12.19 -12.77 -2.07
CA TYR A 157 -13.20 -11.83 -1.62
C TYR A 157 -12.58 -10.48 -1.24
N ILE A 158 -13.39 -9.42 -1.21
CA ILE A 158 -12.95 -8.08 -0.80
C ILE A 158 -12.73 -8.04 0.73
N ASN A 159 -11.57 -7.58 1.19
CA ASN A 159 -11.26 -7.45 2.61
C ASN A 159 -12.36 -6.65 3.35
N PRO A 160 -12.91 -7.16 4.49
CA PRO A 160 -13.92 -6.45 5.26
C PRO A 160 -13.53 -5.06 5.77
N ASN A 161 -12.24 -4.70 5.74
CA ASN A 161 -11.76 -3.35 6.01
C ASN A 161 -12.39 -2.33 5.05
N TRP A 162 -12.54 -2.69 3.78
CA TRP A 162 -13.06 -1.78 2.75
C TRP A 162 -14.45 -1.23 3.07
N LYS A 163 -15.24 -1.99 3.84
CA LYS A 163 -16.64 -1.69 4.16
C LYS A 163 -16.80 -0.88 5.45
N ARG A 164 -15.71 -0.46 6.11
CA ARG A 164 -15.78 0.23 7.40
C ARG A 164 -14.71 1.28 7.55
N TRP A 165 -15.00 2.25 8.41
CA TRP A 165 -14.00 3.18 8.89
C TRP A 165 -13.36 2.67 10.18
N GLY A 166 -12.02 2.56 10.19
CA GLY A 166 -11.26 2.22 11.38
C GLY A 166 -11.45 0.80 11.90
N LYS A 167 -11.19 0.60 13.20
CA LYS A 167 -11.08 -0.73 13.80
C LYS A 167 -12.41 -1.48 13.87
N GLY A 168 -12.37 -2.77 13.52
CA GLY A 168 -13.49 -3.67 13.74
C GLY A 168 -13.79 -3.82 15.24
N LYS A 169 -15.07 -3.83 15.63
CA LYS A 169 -15.46 -4.23 16.99
C LYS A 169 -15.01 -5.68 17.19
N ARG A 170 -13.97 -5.90 18.01
CA ARG A 170 -13.65 -7.24 18.50
C ARG A 170 -14.88 -7.77 19.21
N LYS A 171 -15.54 -8.78 18.64
CA LYS A 171 -16.48 -9.59 19.41
C LYS A 171 -15.67 -10.15 20.58
N LYS A 172 -15.93 -9.66 21.79
CA LYS A 172 -15.47 -10.33 23.00
C LYS A 172 -15.99 -11.75 22.87
N ARG A 173 -15.07 -12.72 22.77
CA ARG A 173 -15.47 -14.12 22.98
C ARG A 173 -15.99 -14.15 24.41
N ALA A 174 -17.30 -14.35 24.55
CA ALA A 174 -17.93 -14.68 25.82
C ALA A 174 -17.43 -16.05 26.27
#